data_AF-A0A0P7GCX7-F1
#
_entry.id   AF-A0A0P7GCX7-F1
#
_cell.length_a   1.000
_cell.length_b   1.000
_cell.length_c   1.000
_cell.angle_alpha   90.00
_cell.angle_beta   90.00
_cell.angle_gamma   90.00
#
_symmetry.space_group_name_H-M   'P 1'
#
loop_
_entity.id
_entity.type
_entity.pdbx_description
1 polymer ?
#
loop_
_entity_poly.entity_id
_entity_poly.type
_entity_poly.pdbx_seq_one_letter_code
_entity_poly.pdbx_strand_id
1 'polypeptide(L)'
;MNAVDHPFGGGGRQHPGQPKSVSRDAPPGRKVGDIASKRTGRSGGKGESNTMSSEYRTGREGEFTYRGHTLEDLEEMDLDEVVELLPARVRRTIDRGLGIDHRKLAEEAQEATEEETANDPLRTHLRDMPILPSFVGLTFEVYNGHSFDRVKVEPEMIGHYLGEFHLTRSTVEHGQAGIGATRSSKFVPLK
;
A
#
# COMPACT_ATOMS: atom_id res chain seq x y z
N MET A 1 43.25 30.74 46.82
CA MET A 1 41.80 30.44 46.78
C MET A 1 41.59 29.31 45.80
N ASN A 2 41.07 28.18 46.27
CA ASN A 2 40.84 26.98 45.49
C ASN A 2 39.47 27.10 44.80
N ALA A 3 39.34 26.65 43.55
CA ALA A 3 38.12 26.81 42.72
C ALA A 3 36.88 26.01 43.22
N VAL A 4 37.02 25.36 44.38
CA VAL A 4 36.04 24.44 44.97
C VAL A 4 35.13 25.15 45.99
N ASP A 5 35.53 26.31 46.54
CA ASP A 5 34.74 27.06 47.52
C ASP A 5 34.25 28.39 46.94
N HIS A 6 33.16 28.33 46.14
CA HIS A 6 32.38 29.51 45.74
C HIS A 6 30.89 29.22 46.05
N PRO A 7 30.12 30.19 46.59
CA PRO A 7 28.74 29.99 47.04
C PRO A 7 27.75 29.62 45.93
N PHE A 8 28.15 29.79 44.66
CA PHE A 8 27.46 29.29 43.48
C PHE A 8 28.38 28.23 42.84
N GLY A 9 28.30 27.00 43.36
CA GLY A 9 29.22 25.91 43.09
C GLY A 9 29.47 25.63 41.60
N GLY A 10 30.74 25.37 41.29
CA GLY A 10 31.23 24.97 39.97
C GLY A 10 30.89 23.52 39.62
N GLY A 11 30.49 23.31 38.37
CA GLY A 11 30.24 22.00 37.77
C GLY A 11 29.53 22.15 36.43
N GLY A 12 30.21 21.81 35.34
CA GLY A 12 29.67 21.92 33.98
C GLY A 12 28.38 21.12 33.82
N ARG A 13 27.27 21.84 33.57
CA ARG A 13 25.91 21.35 33.35
C ARG A 13 25.20 20.82 34.61
N GLN A 14 24.42 21.70 35.24
CA GLN A 14 23.33 21.29 36.11
C GLN A 14 22.29 20.55 35.25
N HIS A 15 22.26 19.23 35.37
CA HIS A 15 21.18 18.43 34.82
C HIS A 15 19.96 18.66 35.72
N PRO A 16 18.79 19.04 35.18
CA PRO A 16 17.64 19.45 35.99
C PRO A 16 16.98 18.32 36.82
N GLY A 17 17.59 17.13 36.90
CA GLY A 17 17.06 15.94 37.58
C GLY A 17 15.76 15.39 36.98
N GLN A 18 15.16 16.09 36.02
CA GLN A 18 13.88 15.76 35.41
C GLN A 18 13.94 16.00 33.89
N PRO A 19 13.15 15.25 33.10
CA PRO A 19 13.04 15.46 31.67
C PRO A 19 12.55 16.86 31.35
N LYS A 20 13.17 17.52 30.37
CA LYS A 20 12.72 18.84 29.88
C LYS A 20 11.46 18.76 29.00
N SER A 21 11.13 17.56 28.51
CA SER A 21 9.96 17.33 27.68
C SER A 21 8.75 16.86 28.51
N VAL A 22 7.58 17.37 28.17
CA VAL A 22 6.30 17.01 28.81
C VAL A 22 5.60 15.88 28.06
N SER A 23 4.99 14.96 28.81
CA SER A 23 4.23 13.84 28.25
C SER A 23 3.05 14.33 27.40
N ARG A 24 2.71 13.58 26.34
CA ARG A 24 1.58 13.88 25.45
C ARG A 24 0.22 13.70 26.15
N ASP A 25 0.18 12.81 27.13
CA ASP A 25 -1.00 12.44 27.91
C ASP A 25 -1.13 13.25 29.21
N ALA A 26 -0.30 14.29 29.38
CA ALA A 26 -0.43 15.21 30.50
C ALA A 26 -1.70 16.07 30.36
N PRO A 27 -2.34 16.46 31.48
CA PRO A 27 -3.56 17.24 31.47
C PRO A 27 -3.37 18.63 30.82
N PRO A 28 -4.45 19.23 30.28
CA PRO A 28 -4.43 20.56 29.66
C PRO A 28 -3.99 21.60 30.71
N GLY A 29 -2.78 22.12 30.56
CA GLY A 29 -2.13 23.00 31.55
C GLY A 29 -0.67 22.61 31.83
N ARG A 30 -0.37 21.31 31.88
CA ARG A 30 1.02 20.80 31.93
C ARG A 30 1.64 20.64 30.53
N LYS A 31 0.81 20.61 29.49
CA LYS A 31 1.21 20.43 28.09
C LYS A 31 1.63 21.76 27.43
N VAL A 32 2.58 22.44 28.05
CA VAL A 32 3.12 23.74 27.60
C VAL A 32 4.63 23.60 27.47
N GLY A 33 5.21 24.03 26.35
CA GLY A 33 6.63 23.82 26.03
C GLY A 33 6.90 22.57 25.18
N ASP A 34 8.12 22.02 25.27
CA ASP A 34 8.56 20.91 24.43
C ASP A 34 7.82 19.61 24.74
N ILE A 35 6.94 19.18 23.83
CA ILE A 35 6.18 17.93 23.97
C ILE A 35 7.06 16.75 23.57
N ALA A 36 7.01 15.67 24.34
CA ALA A 36 7.75 14.44 24.05
C ALA A 36 7.48 13.91 22.62
N SER A 37 8.54 13.42 21.97
CA SER A 37 8.45 12.82 20.63
C SER A 37 7.49 11.62 20.65
N LYS A 38 6.74 11.42 19.56
CA LYS A 38 5.87 10.24 19.43
C LYS A 38 6.81 9.05 19.28
N ARG A 39 6.71 8.06 20.19
CA ARG A 39 7.41 6.79 20.02
C ARG A 39 6.68 5.99 18.93
N THR A 40 6.91 6.33 17.66
CA THR A 40 6.46 5.51 16.53
C THR A 40 7.49 4.40 16.33
N GLY A 41 7.20 3.26 16.95
CA GLY A 41 8.00 2.05 16.84
C GLY A 41 7.22 0.92 17.52
N ARG A 42 7.14 -0.23 16.87
CA ARG A 42 6.44 -1.43 17.35
C ARG A 42 7.07 -1.83 18.68
N SER A 43 6.39 -1.52 19.79
CA SER A 43 6.74 -2.08 21.09
C SER A 43 6.67 -3.58 20.96
N GLY A 44 7.81 -4.26 21.10
CA GLY A 44 7.93 -5.71 21.12
C GLY A 44 7.16 -6.28 22.31
N GLY A 45 5.84 -6.37 22.19
CA GLY A 45 5.02 -7.26 22.97
C GLY A 45 5.14 -8.64 22.34
N LYS A 46 5.65 -9.61 23.10
CA LYS A 46 5.32 -11.02 22.89
C LYS A 46 3.82 -11.16 23.15
N GLY A 47 3.02 -10.84 22.15
CA GLY A 47 1.65 -11.33 22.07
C GLY A 47 1.74 -12.79 21.69
N GLU A 48 1.18 -13.66 22.53
CA GLU A 48 0.92 -15.04 22.19
C GLU A 48 0.01 -15.04 20.95
N SER A 49 0.60 -15.22 19.77
CA SER A 49 -0.15 -15.44 18.54
C SER A 49 -0.67 -16.87 18.57
N ASN A 50 -1.82 -17.07 19.20
CA ASN A 50 -2.71 -18.15 18.80
C ASN A 50 -3.44 -17.68 17.54
N THR A 51 -2.78 -17.80 16.40
CA THR A 51 -3.40 -17.65 15.07
C THR A 51 -2.83 -18.75 14.19
N MET A 52 -3.32 -19.96 14.44
CA MET A 52 -3.39 -20.97 13.40
C MET A 52 -4.45 -20.51 12.40
N SER A 53 -4.05 -19.78 11.36
CA SER A 53 -4.66 -19.92 10.03
C SER A 53 -3.65 -19.41 8.99
N SER A 54 -3.14 -20.36 8.22
CA SER A 54 -2.40 -20.10 6.99
C SER A 54 -3.38 -19.57 5.95
N GLU A 55 -3.57 -18.25 5.85
CA GLU A 55 -4.67 -17.67 5.05
C GLU A 55 -4.42 -17.53 3.53
N TYR A 56 -3.32 -18.06 3.02
CA TYR A 56 -3.17 -18.34 1.58
C TYR A 56 -2.43 -19.67 1.44
N ARG A 57 -3.16 -20.75 1.12
CA ARG A 57 -2.60 -22.10 1.04
C ARG A 57 -2.19 -22.42 -0.40
N THR A 58 -1.28 -21.66 -1.01
CA THR A 58 -0.67 -22.09 -2.27
C THR A 58 0.56 -22.94 -1.95
N GLY A 59 0.40 -24.27 -2.02
CA GLY A 59 1.54 -25.18 -1.89
C GLY A 59 1.20 -26.59 -1.39
N ARG A 60 0.32 -27.31 -2.11
CA ARG A 60 0.25 -28.77 -2.30
C ARG A 60 -1.18 -29.15 -2.68
N GLU A 61 -1.36 -29.54 -3.94
CA GLU A 61 -2.55 -30.23 -4.49
C GLU A 61 -3.87 -29.84 -3.79
N GLY A 62 -4.34 -28.62 -4.04
CA GLY A 62 -5.58 -28.10 -3.48
C GLY A 62 -5.88 -26.76 -4.13
N GLU A 63 -7.14 -26.57 -4.50
CA GLU A 63 -7.64 -25.43 -5.25
C GLU A 63 -7.32 -24.09 -4.56
N PHE A 64 -7.28 -23.02 -5.35
CA PHE A 64 -7.08 -21.67 -4.82
C PHE A 64 -8.16 -21.35 -3.79
N THR A 65 -7.74 -20.89 -2.61
CA THR A 65 -8.64 -20.42 -1.57
C THR A 65 -8.23 -19.04 -1.08
N TYR A 66 -9.19 -18.13 -0.98
CA TYR A 66 -9.02 -16.80 -0.43
C TYR A 66 -9.67 -16.74 0.95
N ARG A 67 -8.86 -16.59 2.01
CA ARG A 67 -9.34 -16.57 3.40
C ARG A 67 -10.26 -17.75 3.77
N GLY A 68 -10.03 -18.91 3.17
CA GLY A 68 -10.79 -20.14 3.42
C GLY A 68 -11.96 -20.41 2.47
N HIS A 69 -12.21 -19.54 1.48
CA HIS A 69 -13.26 -19.72 0.47
C HIS A 69 -12.66 -20.07 -0.89
N THR A 70 -13.28 -20.98 -1.64
CA THR A 70 -12.87 -21.28 -3.02
C THR A 70 -13.28 -20.15 -3.96
N LEU A 71 -12.80 -20.18 -5.21
CA LEU A 71 -13.21 -19.21 -6.22
C LEU A 71 -14.72 -19.29 -6.51
N GLU A 72 -15.24 -20.51 -6.63
CA GLU A 72 -16.67 -20.77 -6.85
C GLU A 72 -17.51 -20.21 -5.69
N ASP A 73 -17.10 -20.46 -4.45
CA ASP A 73 -17.78 -19.89 -3.28
C ASP A 73 -17.80 -18.36 -3.32
N LEU A 74 -16.70 -17.72 -3.73
CA LEU A 74 -16.59 -16.26 -3.81
C LEU A 74 -17.44 -15.63 -4.92
N GLU A 75 -17.69 -16.37 -6.00
CA GLU A 75 -18.56 -15.92 -7.10
C GLU A 75 -20.03 -16.04 -6.75
N GLU A 76 -20.40 -17.03 -5.93
CA GLU A 76 -21.76 -17.24 -5.47
C GLU A 76 -22.18 -16.32 -4.31
N MET A 77 -21.21 -15.85 -3.51
CA MET A 77 -21.47 -14.94 -2.40
C MET A 77 -22.00 -13.57 -2.85
N ASP A 78 -22.81 -12.97 -2.00
CA ASP A 78 -23.20 -11.57 -2.18
C ASP A 78 -21.99 -10.64 -2.05
N LEU A 79 -22.01 -9.52 -2.79
CA LEU A 79 -20.93 -8.55 -2.79
C LEU A 79 -20.61 -8.03 -1.36
N ASP A 80 -21.63 -7.85 -0.52
CA ASP A 80 -21.46 -7.38 0.85
C ASP A 80 -20.67 -8.38 1.72
N GLU A 81 -20.90 -9.69 1.53
CA GLU A 81 -20.18 -10.74 2.25
C GLU A 81 -18.71 -10.81 1.78
N VAL A 82 -18.48 -10.73 0.46
CA VAL A 82 -17.13 -10.67 -0.11
C VAL A 82 -16.37 -9.45 0.42
N VAL A 83 -17.04 -8.30 0.54
CA VAL A 83 -16.45 -7.05 1.02
C VAL A 83 -15.90 -7.16 2.45
N GLU A 84 -16.52 -7.97 3.32
CA GLU A 84 -16.02 -8.23 4.67
C GLU A 84 -14.70 -9.03 4.65
N LEU A 85 -14.56 -9.91 3.66
CA LEU A 85 -13.34 -10.70 3.41
C LEU A 85 -12.23 -9.88 2.74
N LEU A 86 -12.49 -8.70 2.19
CA LEU A 86 -11.47 -7.91 1.50
C LEU A 86 -10.60 -7.08 2.46
N PRO A 87 -9.43 -6.58 2.01
CA PRO A 87 -8.61 -5.66 2.81
C PRO A 87 -9.34 -4.34 3.08
N ALA A 88 -9.06 -3.72 4.24
CA ALA A 88 -9.77 -2.54 4.72
C ALA A 88 -9.83 -1.36 3.73
N ARG A 89 -8.80 -1.19 2.87
CA ARG A 89 -8.77 -0.15 1.84
C ARG A 89 -9.79 -0.43 0.74
N VAL A 90 -9.87 -1.67 0.26
CA VAL A 90 -10.80 -2.08 -0.79
C VAL A 90 -12.23 -2.03 -0.28
N ARG A 91 -12.48 -2.58 0.92
CA ARG A 91 -13.77 -2.48 1.61
C ARG A 91 -14.27 -1.04 1.68
N ARG A 92 -13.43 -0.11 2.18
CA ARG A 92 -13.78 1.31 2.25
C ARG A 92 -14.13 1.92 0.89
N THR A 93 -13.49 1.48 -0.19
CA THR A 93 -13.78 1.98 -1.55
C THR A 93 -15.17 1.51 -1.99
N ILE A 94 -15.50 0.24 -1.73
CA ILE A 94 -16.80 -0.34 -2.08
C ILE A 94 -17.92 0.26 -1.20
N ASP A 95 -17.71 0.37 0.11
CA ASP A 95 -18.67 0.97 1.06
C ASP A 95 -19.03 2.42 0.73
N ARG A 96 -18.07 3.16 0.17
CA ARG A 96 -18.29 4.56 -0.26
C ARG A 96 -19.09 4.66 -1.56
N GLY A 97 -19.22 3.55 -2.28
CA GLY A 97 -19.84 3.47 -3.60
C GLY A 97 -18.81 3.64 -4.71
N LEU A 98 -18.94 2.78 -5.72
CA LEU A 98 -18.20 2.88 -6.97
C LEU A 98 -18.73 4.02 -7.84
N GLY A 99 -17.82 4.70 -8.54
CA GLY A 99 -18.17 5.72 -9.53
C GLY A 99 -19.02 5.16 -10.68
N ILE A 100 -19.56 6.04 -11.53
CA ILE A 100 -20.33 5.63 -12.70
C ILE A 100 -19.45 4.79 -13.65
N ASP A 101 -18.21 5.23 -13.87
CA ASP A 101 -17.29 4.56 -14.80
C ASP A 101 -16.79 3.23 -14.24
N HIS A 102 -16.56 3.14 -12.93
CA HIS A 102 -16.21 1.88 -12.25
C HIS A 102 -17.33 0.85 -12.35
N ARG A 103 -18.59 1.27 -12.25
CA ARG A 103 -19.75 0.38 -12.42
C ARG A 103 -19.87 -0.13 -13.85
N LYS A 104 -19.73 0.75 -14.84
CA LYS A 104 -19.73 0.34 -16.25
C LYS A 104 -18.65 -0.69 -16.55
N LEU A 105 -17.44 -0.50 -16.03
CA LEU A 105 -16.36 -1.46 -16.21
C LEU A 105 -16.68 -2.80 -15.52
N ALA A 106 -17.31 -2.77 -14.34
CA ALA A 106 -17.73 -3.99 -13.66
C ALA A 106 -18.85 -4.74 -14.41
N GLU A 107 -19.82 -4.01 -14.96
CA GLU A 107 -20.88 -4.56 -15.80
C GLU A 107 -20.31 -5.18 -17.09
N GLU A 108 -19.43 -4.45 -17.80
CA GLU A 108 -18.75 -4.93 -19.00
C GLU A 108 -17.91 -6.19 -18.72
N ALA A 109 -17.22 -6.22 -17.58
CA ALA A 109 -16.44 -7.39 -17.17
C ALA A 109 -17.32 -8.58 -16.76
N GLN A 110 -18.54 -8.38 -16.26
CA GLN A 110 -19.46 -9.48 -15.97
C GLN A 110 -20.03 -10.12 -17.23
N GLU A 111 -20.17 -9.34 -18.30
CA GLU A 111 -20.67 -9.83 -19.60
C GLU A 111 -19.57 -10.51 -20.44
N ALA A 112 -18.31 -10.17 -20.18
CA ALA A 112 -17.17 -10.67 -20.95
C ALA A 112 -16.79 -12.11 -20.58
N THR A 113 -16.48 -12.92 -21.59
CA THR A 113 -15.94 -14.29 -21.39
C THR A 113 -14.40 -14.30 -21.45
N GLU A 114 -13.75 -15.26 -20.79
CA GLU A 114 -12.29 -15.43 -20.84
C GLU A 114 -11.74 -15.52 -22.27
N GLU A 115 -12.43 -16.25 -23.16
CA GLU A 115 -12.00 -16.50 -24.54
C GLU A 115 -12.04 -15.22 -25.41
N GLU A 116 -13.05 -14.39 -25.20
CA GLU A 116 -13.22 -13.12 -25.91
C GLU A 116 -12.13 -12.15 -25.48
N THR A 117 -11.93 -12.05 -24.16
CA THR A 117 -11.02 -11.08 -23.56
C THR A 117 -9.54 -11.39 -23.85
N ALA A 118 -9.21 -12.66 -24.10
CA ALA A 118 -7.87 -13.05 -24.51
C ALA A 118 -7.46 -12.43 -25.87
N ASN A 119 -8.42 -12.26 -26.78
CA ASN A 119 -8.20 -11.70 -28.11
C ASN A 119 -8.47 -10.18 -28.14
N ASP A 120 -9.53 -9.74 -27.46
CA ASP A 120 -9.92 -8.33 -27.33
C ASP A 120 -9.95 -7.91 -25.84
N PRO A 121 -8.81 -7.46 -25.28
CA PRO A 121 -8.74 -7.08 -23.87
C PRO A 121 -9.56 -5.85 -23.53
N LEU A 122 -10.16 -5.85 -22.33
CA LEU A 122 -10.92 -4.70 -21.82
C LEU A 122 -9.99 -3.53 -21.53
N ARG A 123 -10.09 -2.47 -22.34
CA ARG A 123 -9.24 -1.28 -22.24
C ARG A 123 -9.75 -0.31 -21.18
N THR A 124 -8.91 -0.01 -20.18
CA THR A 124 -9.31 0.85 -19.07
C THR A 124 -8.22 1.83 -18.62
N HIS A 125 -8.65 3.01 -18.22
CA HIS A 125 -7.84 3.99 -17.49
C HIS A 125 -8.05 3.90 -15.97
N LEU A 126 -9.03 3.11 -15.51
CA LEU A 126 -9.43 2.99 -14.11
C LEU A 126 -8.46 2.10 -13.34
N ARG A 127 -7.31 2.66 -13.00
CA ARG A 127 -6.26 2.02 -12.19
C ARG A 127 -6.66 1.80 -10.74
N ASP A 128 -7.66 2.54 -10.27
CA ASP A 128 -8.20 2.52 -8.92
C ASP A 128 -9.40 1.57 -8.78
N MET A 129 -9.71 0.77 -9.81
CA MET A 129 -10.69 -0.30 -9.71
C MET A 129 -10.12 -1.47 -8.88
N PRO A 130 -10.81 -1.89 -7.80
CA PRO A 130 -10.44 -3.12 -7.09
C PRO A 130 -10.73 -4.35 -7.94
N ILE A 131 -9.89 -5.36 -7.83
CA ILE A 131 -10.10 -6.66 -8.49
C ILE A 131 -11.16 -7.43 -7.70
N LEU A 132 -12.29 -7.65 -8.36
CA LEU A 132 -13.41 -8.43 -7.85
C LEU A 132 -13.24 -9.91 -8.25
N PRO A 133 -13.88 -10.86 -7.53
CA PRO A 133 -13.84 -12.28 -7.90
C PRO A 133 -14.27 -12.52 -9.36
N SER A 134 -15.30 -11.80 -9.82
CA SER A 134 -15.80 -11.88 -11.20
C SER A 134 -14.80 -11.45 -12.29
N PHE A 135 -13.66 -10.86 -11.92
CA PHE A 135 -12.64 -10.41 -12.89
C PHE A 135 -11.57 -11.47 -13.14
N VAL A 136 -11.54 -12.54 -12.35
CA VAL A 136 -10.57 -13.63 -12.49
C VAL A 136 -10.74 -14.28 -13.87
N GLY A 137 -9.63 -14.55 -14.55
CA GLY A 137 -9.64 -15.13 -15.91
C GLY A 137 -9.69 -14.09 -17.04
N LEU A 138 -10.19 -12.88 -16.78
CA LEU A 138 -10.26 -11.81 -17.77
C LEU A 138 -8.90 -11.13 -18.00
N THR A 139 -8.73 -10.56 -19.19
CA THR A 139 -7.54 -9.79 -19.57
C THR A 139 -7.87 -8.31 -19.73
N PHE A 140 -7.26 -7.45 -18.92
CA PHE A 140 -7.43 -6.00 -18.99
C PHE A 140 -6.24 -5.34 -19.66
N GLU A 141 -6.47 -4.32 -20.46
CA GLU A 141 -5.45 -3.40 -20.94
C GLU A 141 -5.48 -2.13 -20.06
N VAL A 142 -4.55 -2.02 -19.11
CA VAL A 142 -4.51 -0.94 -18.12
C VAL A 142 -3.57 0.16 -18.58
N TYR A 143 -4.04 1.41 -18.57
CA TYR A 143 -3.22 2.55 -18.97
C TYR A 143 -2.12 2.88 -17.94
N ASN A 144 -0.87 2.96 -18.39
CA ASN A 144 0.27 3.29 -17.54
C ASN A 144 0.64 4.80 -17.53
N GLY A 145 0.03 5.60 -18.40
CA GLY A 145 0.39 7.01 -18.65
C GLY A 145 1.03 7.26 -20.03
N HIS A 146 1.38 6.20 -20.75
CA HIS A 146 1.97 6.25 -22.08
C HIS A 146 1.37 5.18 -23.00
N SER A 147 1.35 3.93 -22.55
CA SER A 147 0.80 2.77 -23.26
C SER A 147 -0.31 2.09 -22.43
N PHE A 148 -1.06 1.22 -23.10
CA PHE A 148 -1.92 0.24 -22.45
C PHE A 148 -1.16 -1.07 -22.36
N ASP A 149 -1.01 -1.58 -21.15
CA ASP A 149 -0.30 -2.83 -20.90
C ASP A 149 -1.29 -3.89 -20.44
N ARG A 150 -1.09 -5.13 -20.89
CA ARG A 150 -2.01 -6.25 -20.65
C ARG A 150 -1.79 -6.88 -19.27
N VAL A 151 -2.86 -7.00 -18.48
CA VAL A 151 -2.95 -7.75 -17.23
C VAL A 151 -3.91 -8.91 -17.44
N LYS A 152 -3.44 -10.16 -17.36
CA LYS A 152 -4.34 -11.30 -17.14
C LYS A 152 -4.58 -11.42 -15.63
N VAL A 153 -5.84 -11.38 -15.20
CA VAL A 153 -6.17 -11.43 -13.77
C VAL A 153 -6.11 -12.87 -13.29
N GLU A 154 -5.24 -13.12 -12.32
CA GLU A 154 -5.13 -14.41 -11.63
C GLU A 154 -5.88 -14.35 -10.30
N PRO A 155 -6.33 -15.50 -9.75
CA PRO A 155 -7.06 -15.53 -8.48
C PRO A 155 -6.27 -14.90 -7.31
N GLU A 156 -4.95 -15.00 -7.32
CA GLU A 156 -4.07 -14.41 -6.30
C GLU A 156 -4.12 -12.87 -6.26
N MET A 157 -4.67 -12.25 -7.29
CA MET A 157 -4.79 -10.79 -7.41
C MET A 157 -6.05 -10.23 -6.71
N ILE A 158 -6.93 -11.08 -6.18
CA ILE A 158 -8.14 -10.64 -5.46
C ILE A 158 -7.78 -9.76 -4.26
N GLY A 159 -8.45 -8.62 -4.15
CA GLY A 159 -8.21 -7.63 -3.09
C GLY A 159 -7.06 -6.65 -3.36
N HIS A 160 -6.46 -6.70 -4.54
CA HIS A 160 -5.59 -5.67 -5.08
C HIS A 160 -6.34 -4.73 -6.03
N TYR A 161 -5.67 -3.65 -6.46
CA TYR A 161 -6.19 -2.75 -7.49
C TYR A 161 -5.53 -3.03 -8.84
N LEU A 162 -6.26 -2.87 -9.95
CA LEU A 162 -5.73 -3.09 -11.31
C LEU A 162 -4.43 -2.31 -11.58
N GLY A 163 -4.34 -1.10 -11.04
CA GLY A 163 -3.17 -0.24 -11.19
C GLY A 163 -1.93 -0.66 -10.39
N GLU A 164 -2.01 -1.66 -9.50
CA GLU A 164 -0.85 -2.14 -8.73
C GLU A 164 0.07 -3.03 -9.57
N PHE A 165 -0.46 -3.66 -10.61
CA PHE A 165 0.27 -4.63 -11.45
C PHE A 165 1.15 -3.98 -12.53
N HIS A 166 0.95 -2.68 -12.80
CA HIS A 166 1.73 -1.94 -13.79
C HIS A 166 2.36 -0.68 -13.21
N LEU A 167 3.66 -0.51 -13.40
CA LEU A 167 4.38 0.69 -12.98
C LEU A 167 4.06 1.87 -13.92
N THR A 168 3.81 3.05 -13.36
CA THR A 168 3.62 4.31 -14.12
C THR A 168 4.92 4.93 -14.62
N ARG A 169 6.06 4.38 -14.21
CA ARG A 169 7.38 4.94 -14.44
C ARG A 169 8.35 3.83 -14.81
N SER A 170 9.30 4.17 -15.66
CA SER A 170 10.45 3.31 -15.89
C SER A 170 11.34 3.29 -14.65
N THR A 171 11.92 2.13 -14.38
CA THR A 171 13.01 2.01 -13.43
C THR A 171 14.23 2.72 -14.00
N VAL A 172 14.82 3.63 -13.24
CA VAL A 172 16.04 4.33 -13.64
C VAL A 172 17.23 3.54 -13.12
N GLU A 173 18.03 3.02 -14.03
CA GLU A 173 19.34 2.46 -13.68
C GLU A 173 20.37 3.59 -13.68
N HIS A 174 21.07 3.76 -12.56
CA HIS A 174 22.16 4.72 -12.48
C HIS A 174 23.36 4.17 -13.25
N GLY A 175 23.54 4.63 -14.48
CA GLY A 175 24.78 4.42 -15.23
C GLY A 175 25.94 5.26 -14.68
N GLN A 176 27.12 5.07 -15.27
CA GLN A 176 28.25 5.98 -15.08
C GLN A 176 27.81 7.41 -15.42
N ALA A 177 28.25 8.40 -14.64
CA ALA A 177 27.94 9.81 -14.89
C ALA A 177 28.52 10.25 -16.25
N GLY A 178 27.73 10.08 -17.32
CA GLY A 178 28.07 10.46 -18.68
C GLY A 178 27.82 11.94 -18.95
N ILE A 179 28.35 12.41 -20.09
CA ILE A 179 28.04 13.74 -20.65
C ILE A 179 26.54 13.76 -20.98
N GLY A 180 25.76 14.57 -20.26
CA GLY A 180 24.30 14.66 -20.38
C GLY A 180 23.51 14.27 -19.12
N ALA A 181 24.16 13.68 -18.11
CA ALA A 181 23.53 13.25 -16.86
C ALA A 181 23.18 14.42 -15.91
N THR A 182 23.95 15.51 -15.95
CA THR A 182 23.69 16.74 -15.18
C THR A 182 23.07 17.81 -16.09
N ARG A 183 22.18 18.68 -15.57
CA ARG A 183 21.60 19.79 -16.38
C ARG A 183 22.66 20.68 -17.03
N SER A 184 23.87 20.77 -16.46
CA SER A 184 25.00 21.52 -17.00
C SER A 184 25.74 20.82 -18.14
N SER A 185 25.66 19.49 -18.25
CA SER A 185 26.36 18.72 -19.31
C SER A 185 25.50 18.42 -20.54
N LYS A 186 24.19 18.75 -20.51
CA LYS A 186 23.29 18.60 -21.68
C LYS A 186 23.62 19.54 -22.85
N PHE A 187 24.38 20.60 -22.62
CA PHE A 187 24.68 21.66 -23.60
C PHE A 187 26.17 21.72 -23.96
N VAL A 188 26.90 20.61 -23.89
CA VAL A 188 28.26 20.56 -24.42
C VAL A 188 28.17 20.11 -25.88
N PRO A 189 28.48 20.99 -26.86
CA PRO A 189 28.48 20.59 -28.26
C PRO A 189 29.58 19.56 -28.49
N LEU A 190 29.19 18.37 -28.96
CA LEU A 190 30.13 17.36 -29.44
C LEU A 190 30.77 17.89 -30.73
N LYS A 191 32.10 17.85 -30.79
CA LYS A 191 32.91 18.35 -31.90
C LYS A 191 33.16 17.25 -32.93
#